data_AF-A0A662GK42-F1
#
_entry.id   AF-A0A662GK42-F1
#
_cell.length_a   1.000
_cell.length_b   1.000
_cell.length_c   1.000
_cell.angle_alpha   90.00
_cell.angle_beta   90.00
_cell.angle_gamma   90.00
#
_symmetry.space_group_name_H-M   'P 1'
#
loop_
_entity.id
_entity.type
_entity.pdbx_description
1 polymer ?
#
loop_
_entity_poly.entity_id
_entity_poly.type
_entity_poly.pdbx_seq_one_letter_code
_entity_poly.pdbx_strand_id
1 'polypeptide(L)'
;MLKLENFNASESFKEFFKTEYEKLENKLGLEEKDIALYLFGRVEDLEPLYADYYDIFKRGQSTIIFWKENKMLILVVEENWRKRDKRFWKGMFAESLCYSLLGEKSPAKPCNKLKLLFHKTRRFLKIHEKLAEAELYEYFDPMLSDMIAWRLENIRDFSRAMLVRDEIGALTLLSFIYPAIMALPYAKRGIKEAKRRISIVMSYLPSLLKKDIIRIFEKSATCDEVVDGLYDFISMAYLASP
;
A
#
# COMPACT_ATOMS: atom_id res chain seq x y z
N MET A 1 6.29 21.56 -5.76
CA MET A 1 7.39 22.03 -4.87
C MET A 1 7.18 21.54 -3.44
N LEU A 2 8.15 20.82 -2.85
CA LEU A 2 8.10 20.32 -1.47
C LEU A 2 8.46 21.41 -0.44
N LYS A 3 7.59 21.62 0.54
CA LYS A 3 7.90 22.37 1.78
C LYS A 3 8.21 21.37 2.89
N LEU A 4 9.37 21.50 3.54
CA LEU A 4 9.79 20.59 4.60
C LEU A 4 9.94 21.34 5.91
N GLU A 5 9.23 20.88 6.93
CA GLU A 5 9.26 21.41 8.30
C GLU A 5 9.84 20.34 9.24
N ASN A 6 10.88 20.69 10.00
CA ASN A 6 11.60 19.75 10.88
C ASN A 6 11.31 20.05 12.36
N PHE A 7 10.79 19.07 13.08
CA PHE A 7 10.47 19.08 14.51
C PHE A 7 11.33 18.01 15.20
N ASN A 8 12.59 18.36 15.47
CA ASN A 8 13.57 17.53 16.17
C ASN A 8 13.95 16.20 15.49
N ALA A 9 13.68 16.03 14.19
CA ALA A 9 14.21 14.91 13.43
C ALA A 9 15.68 15.11 13.08
N SER A 10 16.43 14.01 12.95
CA SER A 10 17.84 14.03 12.62
C SER A 10 18.09 14.61 11.22
N GLU A 11 19.24 15.27 11.05
CA GLU A 11 19.62 15.82 9.74
C GLU A 11 19.71 14.72 8.67
N SER A 12 20.16 13.51 9.04
CA SER A 12 20.19 12.37 8.11
C SER A 12 18.81 11.95 7.60
N PHE A 13 17.77 12.07 8.43
CA PHE A 13 16.40 11.74 8.06
C PHE A 13 15.81 12.83 7.15
N LYS A 14 16.08 14.09 7.49
CA LYS A 14 15.72 15.25 6.66
C LYS A 14 16.39 15.23 5.29
N GLU A 15 17.69 14.95 5.24
CA GLU A 15 18.46 14.87 4.00
C GLU A 15 17.97 13.72 3.11
N PHE A 16 17.58 12.59 3.71
CA PHE A 16 16.94 11.50 2.98
C PHE A 16 15.70 11.98 2.20
N PHE A 17 14.74 12.66 2.85
CA PHE A 17 13.53 13.11 2.16
C PHE A 17 13.80 14.15 1.08
N LYS A 18 14.72 15.09 1.32
CA LYS A 18 15.10 16.08 0.30
C LYS A 18 15.67 15.41 -0.94
N THR A 19 16.71 14.60 -0.73
CA THR A 19 17.40 13.88 -1.81
C THR A 19 16.46 12.95 -2.56
N GLU A 20 15.55 12.28 -1.86
CA GLU A 20 14.61 11.36 -2.48
C GLU A 20 13.48 12.10 -3.21
N TYR A 21 13.02 13.24 -2.70
CA TYR A 21 12.03 14.05 -3.39
C TYR A 21 12.58 14.62 -4.70
N GLU A 22 13.82 15.11 -4.73
CA GLU A 22 14.47 15.61 -5.96
C GLU A 22 14.52 14.56 -7.08
N LYS A 23 14.70 13.28 -6.73
CA LYS A 23 14.69 12.17 -7.70
C LYS A 23 13.28 11.84 -8.18
N LEU A 24 12.30 11.99 -7.30
CA LEU A 24 10.92 11.58 -7.53
C LEU A 24 10.06 12.68 -8.16
N GLU A 25 10.41 13.96 -7.98
CA GLU A 25 9.62 15.11 -8.44
C GLU A 25 9.29 15.01 -9.93
N ASN A 26 10.32 14.91 -10.77
CA ASN A 26 10.15 14.81 -12.22
C ASN A 26 9.55 13.46 -12.65
N LYS A 27 9.92 12.36 -11.96
CA LYS A 27 9.42 11.02 -12.31
C LYS A 27 7.93 10.86 -12.05
N LEU A 28 7.41 11.55 -11.04
CA LEU A 28 6.01 11.48 -10.62
C LEU A 28 5.18 12.69 -11.07
N GLY A 29 5.79 13.69 -11.73
CA GLY A 29 5.11 14.91 -12.18
C GLY A 29 4.56 15.75 -11.03
N LEU A 30 5.40 16.04 -10.02
CA LEU A 30 5.00 16.70 -8.76
C LEU A 30 5.27 18.21 -8.73
N GLU A 31 5.76 18.79 -9.83
CA GLU A 31 6.24 20.19 -9.89
C GLU A 31 5.13 21.17 -9.44
N GLU A 32 3.91 20.95 -9.95
CA GLU A 32 2.73 21.77 -9.67
C GLU A 32 1.99 21.40 -8.38
N LYS A 33 2.46 20.40 -7.63
CA LYS A 33 1.81 19.96 -6.38
C LYS A 33 2.31 20.78 -5.19
N ASP A 34 1.39 21.26 -4.35
CA ASP A 34 1.70 21.86 -3.04
C ASP A 34 1.69 20.77 -1.97
N ILE A 35 2.89 20.26 -1.67
CA ILE A 35 3.11 19.18 -0.70
C ILE A 35 3.91 19.77 0.46
N ALA A 36 3.40 19.63 1.69
CA ALA A 36 4.22 19.85 2.88
C ALA A 36 4.47 18.55 3.64
N LEU A 37 5.73 18.37 4.00
CA LEU A 37 6.24 17.25 4.75
C LEU A 37 6.70 17.73 6.12
N TYR A 38 6.07 17.21 7.16
CA TYR A 38 6.39 17.48 8.55
C TYR A 38 7.18 16.28 9.10
N LEU A 39 8.44 16.53 9.48
CA LEU A 39 9.33 15.53 10.04
C LEU A 39 9.36 15.66 11.55
N PHE A 40 8.92 14.65 12.27
CA PHE A 40 9.00 14.58 13.72
C PHE A 40 10.09 13.58 14.13
N GLY A 41 10.95 13.93 15.07
CA GLY A 41 11.96 13.01 15.59
C GLY A 41 11.34 11.86 16.37
N ARG A 42 10.44 12.20 17.28
CA ARG A 42 9.71 11.29 18.18
C ARG A 42 8.21 11.51 18.10
N VAL A 43 7.44 10.57 18.63
CA VAL A 43 5.98 10.69 18.66
C VAL A 43 5.54 11.89 19.52
N GLU A 44 6.25 12.17 20.61
CA GLU A 44 5.98 13.30 21.52
C GLU A 44 6.12 14.67 20.84
N ASP A 45 6.94 14.78 19.79
CA ASP A 45 7.09 16.04 19.05
C ASP A 45 5.80 16.43 18.30
N LEU A 46 4.81 15.53 18.18
CA LEU A 46 3.49 15.84 17.59
C LEU A 46 2.55 16.57 18.54
N GLU A 47 2.67 16.38 19.86
CA GLU A 47 1.68 16.89 20.84
C GLU A 47 1.39 18.39 20.69
N PRO A 48 2.38 19.28 20.44
CA PRO A 48 2.11 20.72 20.35
C PRO A 48 1.37 21.16 19.08
N LEU A 49 1.37 20.34 18.01
CA LEU A 49 0.95 20.76 16.67
C LEU A 49 -0.14 19.88 16.04
N TYR A 50 -0.10 18.59 16.34
CA TYR A 50 -0.92 17.55 15.73
C TYR A 50 -1.37 16.51 16.77
N ALA A 51 -1.81 16.99 17.94
CA ALA A 51 -2.26 16.16 19.05
C ALA A 51 -3.29 15.08 18.65
N ASP A 52 -4.21 15.40 17.73
CA ASP A 52 -5.23 14.46 17.25
C ASP A 52 -4.66 13.19 16.59
N TYR A 53 -3.41 13.25 16.10
CA TYR A 53 -2.73 12.13 15.47
C TYR A 53 -1.77 11.39 16.42
N TYR A 54 -1.50 11.94 17.61
CA TYR A 54 -0.53 11.41 18.55
C TYR A 54 -0.78 9.93 18.88
N ASP A 55 -2.01 9.58 19.26
CA ASP A 55 -2.37 8.19 19.62
C ASP A 55 -2.21 7.20 18.46
N ILE A 56 -2.36 7.66 17.22
CA ILE A 56 -2.22 6.83 16.02
C ILE A 56 -0.73 6.51 15.80
N PHE A 57 0.15 7.52 15.93
CA PHE A 57 1.59 7.33 15.83
C PHE A 57 2.16 6.52 17.01
N LYS A 58 1.61 6.69 18.22
CA LYS A 58 1.98 5.89 19.40
C LYS A 58 1.74 4.40 19.21
N ARG A 59 0.74 4.02 18.40
CA ARG A 59 0.44 2.63 18.03
C ARG A 59 1.31 2.08 16.89
N GLY A 60 2.32 2.84 16.43
CA GLY A 60 3.29 2.39 15.43
C GLY A 60 2.97 2.77 13.98
N GLN A 61 2.03 3.71 13.76
CA GLN A 61 1.87 4.33 12.45
C GLN A 61 3.14 5.13 12.11
N SER A 62 3.66 4.99 10.90
CA SER A 62 4.89 5.68 10.48
C SER A 62 4.61 6.95 9.68
N THR A 63 3.47 7.00 8.98
CA THR A 63 3.13 8.08 8.05
C THR A 63 1.63 8.35 8.09
N ILE A 64 1.22 9.62 8.11
CA ILE A 64 -0.18 10.02 7.89
C ILE A 64 -0.22 11.05 6.77
N ILE A 65 -1.23 10.92 5.89
CA ILE A 65 -1.41 11.79 4.74
C ILE A 65 -2.84 12.31 4.76
N PHE A 66 -3.00 13.62 4.66
CA PHE A 66 -4.32 14.26 4.59
C PHE A 66 -4.26 15.57 3.81
N TRP A 67 -5.43 16.08 3.47
CA TRP A 67 -5.58 17.33 2.73
C TRP A 67 -6.11 18.42 3.67
N LYS A 68 -5.51 19.61 3.61
CA LYS A 68 -6.00 20.81 4.29
C LYS A 68 -5.83 21.99 3.34
N GLU A 69 -6.90 22.75 3.09
CA GLU A 69 -6.85 23.96 2.24
C GLU A 69 -6.21 23.72 0.86
N ASN A 70 -6.58 22.62 0.18
CA ASN A 70 -6.01 22.16 -1.11
C ASN A 70 -4.51 21.81 -1.10
N LYS A 71 -3.88 21.81 0.07
CA LYS A 71 -2.50 21.38 0.28
C LYS A 71 -2.46 19.95 0.81
N MET A 72 -1.58 19.11 0.25
CA MET A 72 -1.34 17.78 0.79
C MET A 72 -0.32 17.87 1.93
N LEU A 73 -0.67 17.34 3.10
CA LEU A 73 0.19 17.27 4.26
C LEU A 73 0.59 15.82 4.50
N ILE A 74 1.90 15.59 4.63
CA ILE A 74 2.49 14.31 5.00
C ILE A 74 3.16 14.49 6.37
N LEU A 75 2.70 13.74 7.36
CA LEU A 75 3.35 13.66 8.68
C LEU A 75 4.15 12.37 8.74
N VAL A 76 5.42 12.45 9.13
CA VAL A 76 6.28 11.28 9.36
C VAL A 76 6.98 11.38 10.70
N VAL A 77 7.14 10.23 11.38
CA VAL A 77 7.89 10.14 12.64
C VAL A 77 9.11 9.26 12.45
N GLU A 78 10.30 9.83 12.65
CA GLU A 78 11.58 9.16 12.47
C GLU A 78 11.70 7.90 13.33
N GLU A 79 11.35 7.99 14.62
CA GLU A 79 11.34 6.84 15.55
C GLU A 79 10.57 5.63 14.96
N ASN A 80 9.40 5.86 14.37
CA ASN A 80 8.57 4.81 13.79
C ASN A 80 9.08 4.34 12.42
N TRP A 81 9.63 5.24 11.60
CA TRP A 81 10.28 4.87 10.34
C TRP A 81 11.51 3.97 10.57
N ARG A 82 12.29 4.23 11.62
CA ARG A 82 13.43 3.40 11.99
C ARG A 82 13.01 1.97 12.38
N LYS A 83 11.83 1.79 13.00
CA LYS A 83 11.24 0.47 13.28
C LYS A 83 10.81 -0.29 12.02
N ARG A 84 10.60 0.40 10.89
CA ARG A 84 10.17 -0.18 9.61
C ARG A 84 11.33 -0.63 8.71
N ASP A 85 12.59 -0.54 9.15
CA ASP A 85 13.79 -0.83 8.35
C ASP A 85 14.03 0.18 7.20
N LYS A 86 15.28 0.66 7.09
CA LYS A 86 15.71 1.65 6.10
C LYS A 86 15.53 1.18 4.66
N ARG A 87 15.57 -0.14 4.42
CA ARG A 87 15.39 -0.70 3.07
C ARG A 87 14.00 -0.42 2.46
N PHE A 88 12.98 -0.11 3.28
CA PHE A 88 11.62 0.20 2.79
C PHE A 88 11.34 1.69 2.63
N TRP A 89 12.22 2.56 3.12
CA TRP A 89 11.95 4.00 3.21
C TRP A 89 11.64 4.64 1.85
N LYS A 90 12.37 4.24 0.81
CA LYS A 90 12.14 4.74 -0.56
C LYS A 90 10.74 4.40 -1.05
N GLY A 91 10.32 3.14 -0.92
CA GLY A 91 8.98 2.70 -1.29
C GLY A 91 7.89 3.41 -0.50
N MET A 92 8.05 3.48 0.83
CA MET A 92 7.10 4.18 1.71
C MET A 92 6.94 5.66 1.34
N PHE A 93 8.03 6.36 1.02
CA PHE A 93 7.96 7.76 0.64
C PHE A 93 7.34 7.93 -0.75
N ALA A 94 7.75 7.12 -1.73
CA ALA A 94 7.19 7.16 -3.08
C ALA A 94 5.68 6.87 -3.08
N GLU A 95 5.22 5.86 -2.34
CA GLU A 95 3.79 5.60 -2.12
C GLU A 95 3.09 6.83 -1.54
N SER A 96 3.70 7.48 -0.54
CA SER A 96 3.15 8.67 0.11
C SER A 96 3.01 9.86 -0.84
N LEU A 97 3.95 10.06 -1.76
CA LEU A 97 3.88 11.11 -2.77
C LEU A 97 2.79 10.80 -3.82
N CYS A 98 2.64 9.54 -4.24
CA CYS A 98 1.61 9.13 -5.18
C CYS A 98 0.18 9.36 -4.66
N TYR A 99 -0.03 9.45 -3.33
CA TYR A 99 -1.32 9.86 -2.80
C TYR A 99 -1.76 11.26 -3.29
N SER A 100 -0.84 12.17 -3.60
CA SER A 100 -1.15 13.50 -4.17
C SER A 100 -1.74 13.44 -5.57
N LEU A 101 -1.50 12.32 -6.27
CA LEU A 101 -1.92 12.09 -7.64
C LEU A 101 -3.30 11.44 -7.72
N LEU A 102 -3.83 10.97 -6.58
CA LEU A 102 -5.16 10.40 -6.50
C LEU A 102 -6.19 11.52 -6.39
N GLY A 103 -6.99 11.73 -7.44
CA GLY A 103 -8.13 12.66 -7.43
C GLY A 103 -9.35 12.17 -6.64
N GLU A 104 -9.23 11.07 -5.90
CA GLU A 104 -10.38 10.38 -5.27
C GLU A 104 -10.59 10.81 -3.82
N LYS A 105 -11.82 11.19 -3.50
CA LYS A 105 -12.27 11.40 -2.12
C LYS A 105 -12.47 10.05 -1.44
N SER A 106 -12.12 9.97 -0.15
CA SER A 106 -12.47 8.83 0.69
C SER A 106 -13.99 8.60 0.66
N PRO A 107 -14.48 7.36 0.55
CA PRO A 107 -15.90 7.08 0.46
C PRO A 107 -16.60 7.48 1.74
N ALA A 108 -17.86 7.90 1.61
CA ALA A 108 -18.76 7.99 2.75
C ALA A 108 -18.88 6.60 3.42
N LYS A 109 -18.96 6.59 4.76
CA LYS A 109 -18.88 5.42 5.66
C LYS A 109 -19.19 4.07 4.97
N PRO A 110 -18.20 3.17 4.81
CA PRO A 110 -18.44 1.85 4.22
C PRO A 110 -19.41 1.03 5.06
N CYS A 111 -20.27 0.27 4.38
CA CYS A 111 -21.33 -0.52 5.02
C CYS A 111 -20.83 -1.83 5.67
N ASN A 112 -19.63 -2.32 5.33
CA ASN A 112 -18.98 -3.49 5.97
C ASN A 112 -17.44 -3.50 5.76
N LYS A 113 -16.70 -4.37 6.47
CA LYS A 113 -15.23 -4.38 6.47
C LYS A 113 -14.66 -4.83 5.12
N LEU A 114 -15.29 -5.81 4.47
CA LEU A 114 -14.82 -6.29 3.16
C LEU A 114 -14.90 -5.19 2.09
N LYS A 115 -16.02 -4.45 2.00
CA LYS A 115 -16.15 -3.30 1.08
C LYS A 115 -15.10 -2.23 1.35
N LEU A 116 -14.83 -1.94 2.63
CA LEU A 116 -13.75 -1.02 3.00
C LEU A 116 -12.39 -1.54 2.54
N LEU A 117 -12.11 -2.83 2.68
CA LEU A 117 -10.84 -3.42 2.26
C LEU A 117 -10.65 -3.34 0.75
N PHE A 118 -11.65 -3.72 -0.04
CA PHE A 118 -11.60 -3.57 -1.51
C PHE A 118 -11.44 -2.13 -1.96
N HIS A 119 -12.13 -1.18 -1.30
CA HIS A 119 -11.93 0.23 -1.57
C HIS A 119 -10.45 0.64 -1.33
N LYS A 120 -9.88 0.24 -0.18
CA LYS A 120 -8.46 0.48 0.11
C LYS A 120 -7.55 -0.19 -0.92
N THR A 121 -7.83 -1.44 -1.29
CA THR A 121 -7.06 -2.20 -2.30
C THR A 121 -7.04 -1.48 -3.64
N ARG A 122 -8.18 -0.97 -4.13
CA ARG A 122 -8.22 -0.16 -5.36
C ARG A 122 -7.36 1.09 -5.24
N ARG A 123 -7.49 1.81 -4.13
CA ARG A 123 -6.72 3.03 -3.90
C ARG A 123 -5.20 2.77 -3.93
N PHE A 124 -4.75 1.70 -3.27
CA PHE A 124 -3.36 1.28 -3.32
C PHE A 124 -2.95 0.79 -4.70
N LEU A 125 -3.81 0.06 -5.42
CA LEU A 125 -3.53 -0.37 -6.78
C LEU A 125 -3.26 0.82 -7.70
N LYS A 126 -4.06 1.90 -7.60
CA LYS A 126 -3.83 3.15 -8.33
C LYS A 126 -2.50 3.82 -8.00
N ILE A 127 -2.06 3.73 -6.75
CA ILE A 127 -0.71 4.18 -6.35
C ILE A 127 0.35 3.35 -7.08
N HIS A 128 0.22 2.03 -7.09
CA HIS A 128 1.18 1.17 -7.79
C HIS A 128 1.13 1.34 -9.31
N GLU A 129 -0.01 1.69 -9.90
CA GLU A 129 -0.09 2.08 -11.31
C GLU A 129 0.74 3.34 -11.58
N LYS A 130 0.65 4.37 -10.73
CA LYS A 130 1.50 5.57 -10.84
C LYS A 130 2.98 5.27 -10.67
N LEU A 131 3.33 4.43 -9.69
CA LEU A 131 4.71 4.00 -9.49
C LEU A 131 5.24 3.17 -10.67
N ALA A 132 4.39 2.32 -11.27
CA ALA A 132 4.77 1.52 -12.42
C ALA A 132 4.85 2.35 -13.71
N GLU A 133 4.01 3.38 -13.86
CA GLU A 133 4.11 4.42 -14.89
C GLU A 133 5.45 5.14 -14.84
N ALA A 134 5.93 5.45 -13.64
CA ALA A 134 7.21 6.12 -13.38
C ALA A 134 8.42 5.17 -13.35
N GLU A 135 8.24 3.89 -13.69
CA GLU A 135 9.28 2.85 -13.70
C GLU A 135 9.99 2.62 -12.34
N LEU A 136 9.27 2.83 -11.23
CA LEU A 136 9.81 2.78 -9.86
C LEU A 136 9.67 1.40 -9.19
N TYR A 137 9.74 0.30 -9.95
CA TYR A 137 9.61 -1.05 -9.36
C TYR A 137 10.66 -1.32 -8.27
N GLU A 138 11.89 -0.87 -8.46
CA GLU A 138 13.00 -1.05 -7.50
C GLU A 138 12.75 -0.41 -6.13
N TYR A 139 11.89 0.61 -6.05
CA TYR A 139 11.54 1.27 -4.79
C TYR A 139 10.63 0.38 -3.95
N PHE A 140 9.84 -0.47 -4.61
CA PHE A 140 8.77 -1.23 -4.00
C PHE A 140 9.07 -2.73 -3.89
N ASP A 141 9.96 -3.29 -4.72
CA ASP A 141 10.34 -4.71 -4.66
C ASP A 141 10.80 -5.17 -3.26
N PRO A 142 11.57 -4.39 -2.47
CA PRO A 142 11.92 -4.79 -1.11
C PRO A 142 10.69 -5.03 -0.22
N MET A 143 9.69 -4.15 -0.30
CA MET A 143 8.44 -4.27 0.46
C MET A 143 7.61 -5.47 -0.03
N LEU A 144 7.50 -5.68 -1.34
CA LEU A 144 6.83 -6.87 -1.90
C LEU A 144 7.50 -8.16 -1.44
N SER A 145 8.83 -8.21 -1.49
CA SER A 145 9.59 -9.40 -1.12
C SER A 145 9.38 -9.75 0.35
N ASP A 146 9.42 -8.76 1.23
CA ASP A 146 9.19 -8.93 2.67
C ASP A 146 7.76 -9.36 2.98
N MET A 147 6.77 -8.70 2.37
CA MET A 147 5.36 -9.06 2.48
C MET A 147 5.08 -10.49 2.04
N ILE A 148 5.72 -10.95 0.97
CA ILE A 148 5.59 -12.33 0.50
C ILE A 148 6.29 -13.29 1.46
N ALA A 149 7.53 -13.01 1.86
CA ALA A 149 8.29 -13.85 2.78
C ALA A 149 7.51 -14.10 4.08
N TRP A 150 7.01 -13.04 4.71
CA TRP A 150 6.22 -13.15 5.94
C TRP A 150 4.95 -14.00 5.75
N ARG A 151 4.24 -13.87 4.63
CA ARG A 151 3.06 -14.71 4.33
C ARG A 151 3.41 -16.18 4.17
N LEU A 152 4.54 -16.48 3.52
CA LEU A 152 5.00 -17.84 3.31
C LEU A 152 5.49 -18.49 4.61
N GLU A 153 6.16 -17.73 5.48
CA GLU A 153 6.51 -18.17 6.83
C GLU A 153 5.28 -18.56 7.66
N ASN A 154 4.17 -17.85 7.45
CA ASN A 154 2.91 -18.05 8.16
C ASN A 154 1.87 -18.86 7.33
N ILE A 155 2.31 -19.59 6.31
CA ILE A 155 1.40 -20.22 5.33
C ILE A 155 0.41 -21.22 5.96
N ARG A 156 0.79 -21.88 7.05
CA ARG A 156 -0.07 -22.86 7.73
C ARG A 156 -1.31 -22.20 8.30
N ASP A 157 -1.16 -21.03 8.91
CA ASP A 157 -2.25 -20.27 9.49
C ASP A 157 -3.15 -19.70 8.40
N PHE A 158 -2.55 -19.12 7.36
CA PHE A 158 -3.26 -18.64 6.18
C PHE A 158 -4.07 -19.75 5.49
N SER A 159 -3.48 -20.92 5.25
CA SER A 159 -4.11 -21.99 4.48
C SER A 159 -5.42 -22.48 5.10
N ARG A 160 -5.48 -22.55 6.44
CA ARG A 160 -6.71 -22.94 7.14
C ARG A 160 -7.72 -21.81 7.18
N ALA A 161 -7.29 -20.61 7.56
CA ALA A 161 -8.17 -19.46 7.71
C ALA A 161 -8.80 -19.03 6.37
N MET A 162 -8.07 -19.12 5.26
CA MET A 162 -8.60 -18.84 3.92
C MET A 162 -9.74 -19.77 3.50
N LEU A 163 -9.92 -20.95 4.11
CA LEU A 163 -10.99 -21.89 3.72
C LEU A 163 -12.28 -21.71 4.54
N VAL A 164 -12.24 -20.87 5.57
CA VAL A 164 -13.43 -20.56 6.38
C VAL A 164 -14.37 -19.71 5.53
N ARG A 165 -15.61 -20.17 5.32
CA ARG A 165 -16.61 -19.48 4.48
C ARG A 165 -17.36 -18.41 5.26
N ASP A 166 -16.64 -17.38 5.67
CA ASP A 166 -17.17 -16.20 6.35
C ASP A 166 -16.38 -14.93 5.98
N GLU A 167 -16.72 -13.80 6.60
CA GLU A 167 -16.00 -12.54 6.39
C GLU A 167 -14.52 -12.66 6.80
N ILE A 168 -14.18 -13.47 7.80
CA ILE A 168 -12.79 -13.63 8.25
C ILE A 168 -11.98 -14.33 7.17
N GLY A 169 -12.46 -15.45 6.63
CA GLY A 169 -11.77 -16.16 5.55
C GLY A 169 -11.64 -15.32 4.29
N ALA A 170 -12.65 -14.51 3.96
CA ALA A 170 -12.58 -13.53 2.87
C ALA A 170 -11.48 -12.49 3.08
N LEU A 171 -11.40 -11.90 4.28
CA LEU A 171 -10.37 -10.93 4.65
C LEU A 171 -8.98 -11.57 4.64
N THR A 172 -8.85 -12.80 5.13
CA THR A 172 -7.59 -13.55 5.14
C THR A 172 -7.12 -13.85 3.72
N LEU A 173 -8.01 -14.30 2.83
CA LEU A 173 -7.68 -14.53 1.42
C LEU A 173 -7.20 -13.23 0.76
N LEU A 174 -7.97 -12.14 0.89
CA LEU A 174 -7.62 -10.86 0.29
C LEU A 174 -6.27 -10.34 0.83
N SER A 175 -6.02 -10.47 2.13
CA SER A 175 -4.74 -10.15 2.76
C SER A 175 -3.59 -10.99 2.20
N PHE A 176 -3.81 -12.29 1.98
CA PHE A 176 -2.81 -13.20 1.42
C PHE A 176 -2.43 -12.84 -0.01
N ILE A 177 -3.41 -12.58 -0.89
CA ILE A 177 -3.17 -12.24 -2.29
C ILE A 177 -2.77 -10.77 -2.51
N TYR A 178 -2.86 -9.93 -1.48
CA TYR A 178 -2.59 -8.50 -1.57
C TYR A 178 -1.25 -8.14 -2.25
N PRO A 179 -0.11 -8.80 -1.97
CA PRO A 179 1.14 -8.51 -2.66
C PRO A 179 1.10 -8.83 -4.15
N ALA A 180 0.33 -9.84 -4.56
CA ALA A 180 0.12 -10.14 -5.98
C ALA A 180 -0.71 -9.04 -6.67
N ILE A 181 -1.72 -8.50 -5.98
CA ILE A 181 -2.49 -7.35 -6.47
C ILE A 181 -1.56 -6.13 -6.64
N MET A 182 -0.72 -5.81 -5.65
CA MET A 182 0.22 -4.69 -5.73
C MET A 182 1.30 -4.89 -6.81
N ALA A 183 1.72 -6.13 -7.07
CA ALA A 183 2.68 -6.44 -8.13
C ALA A 183 2.07 -6.37 -9.55
N LEU A 184 0.75 -6.38 -9.67
CA LEU A 184 0.03 -6.47 -10.95
C LEU A 184 0.36 -5.34 -11.95
N PRO A 185 0.39 -4.05 -11.56
CA PRO A 185 0.67 -2.97 -12.52
C PRO A 185 2.04 -3.12 -13.18
N TYR A 186 3.05 -3.52 -12.41
CA TYR A 186 4.40 -3.76 -12.89
C TYR A 186 4.47 -5.00 -13.80
N ALA A 187 3.77 -6.07 -13.43
CA ALA A 187 3.70 -7.30 -14.22
C ALA A 187 3.06 -7.06 -15.60
N LYS A 188 1.97 -6.27 -15.66
CA LYS A 188 1.32 -5.89 -16.92
C LYS A 188 2.21 -5.01 -17.81
N ARG A 189 3.10 -4.21 -17.21
CA ARG A 189 4.16 -3.47 -17.91
C ARG A 189 5.38 -4.31 -18.28
N GLY A 190 5.36 -5.62 -18.04
CA GLY A 190 6.40 -6.53 -18.51
C GLY A 190 7.54 -6.81 -17.52
N ILE A 191 7.49 -6.29 -16.29
CA ILE A 191 8.50 -6.55 -15.27
C ILE A 191 8.46 -8.04 -14.88
N LYS A 192 9.52 -8.78 -15.26
CA LYS A 192 9.61 -10.24 -15.05
C LYS A 192 9.58 -10.61 -13.57
N GLU A 193 10.26 -9.85 -12.72
CA GLU A 193 10.27 -10.14 -11.28
C GLU A 193 8.88 -9.96 -10.67
N ALA A 194 8.12 -8.93 -11.06
CA ALA A 194 6.74 -8.77 -10.62
C ALA A 194 5.85 -9.95 -11.03
N LYS A 195 5.98 -10.45 -12.27
CA LYS A 195 5.29 -11.68 -12.73
C LYS A 195 5.68 -12.89 -11.87
N ARG A 196 6.96 -13.00 -11.52
CA ARG A 196 7.46 -14.05 -10.62
C ARG A 196 6.86 -13.92 -9.21
N ARG A 197 6.78 -12.72 -8.64
CA ARG A 197 6.14 -12.46 -7.34
C ARG A 197 4.67 -12.92 -7.33
N ILE A 198 3.91 -12.57 -8.37
CA ILE A 198 2.51 -13.03 -8.52
C ILE A 198 2.46 -14.56 -8.56
N SER A 199 3.27 -15.19 -9.42
CA SER A 199 3.31 -16.66 -9.54
C SER A 199 3.64 -17.35 -8.22
N ILE A 200 4.60 -16.82 -7.44
CA ILE A 200 4.93 -17.31 -6.10
C ILE A 200 3.68 -17.28 -5.22
N VAL A 201 3.04 -16.13 -5.04
CA VAL A 201 1.83 -16.00 -4.20
C VAL A 201 0.74 -16.97 -4.64
N MET A 202 0.45 -17.05 -5.93
CA MET A 202 -0.58 -17.93 -6.48
C MET A 202 -0.27 -19.41 -6.29
N SER A 203 1.01 -19.79 -6.25
CA SER A 203 1.39 -21.19 -6.11
C SER A 203 1.01 -21.79 -4.75
N TYR A 204 0.95 -20.95 -3.71
CA TYR A 204 0.62 -21.29 -2.32
C TYR A 204 -0.88 -21.13 -1.97
N LEU A 205 -1.72 -20.73 -2.91
CA LEU A 205 -3.16 -20.71 -2.69
C LEU A 205 -3.71 -22.15 -2.51
N PRO A 206 -4.71 -22.34 -1.62
CA PRO A 206 -5.43 -23.61 -1.51
C PRO A 206 -5.97 -24.05 -2.87
N SER A 207 -5.87 -25.35 -3.18
CA SER A 207 -6.27 -25.92 -4.48
C SER A 207 -7.70 -25.57 -4.88
N LEU A 208 -8.61 -25.49 -3.89
CA LEU A 208 -10.03 -25.13 -4.07
C LEU A 208 -10.24 -23.69 -4.59
N LEU A 209 -9.32 -22.77 -4.30
CA LEU A 209 -9.44 -21.35 -4.67
C LEU A 209 -8.50 -20.98 -5.84
N LYS A 210 -7.39 -21.71 -5.93
CA LYS A 210 -6.25 -21.40 -6.80
C LYS A 210 -6.63 -21.23 -8.26
N LYS A 211 -7.42 -22.15 -8.81
CA LYS A 211 -7.76 -22.13 -10.25
C LYS A 211 -8.56 -20.88 -10.63
N ASP A 212 -9.54 -20.50 -9.82
CA ASP A 212 -10.41 -19.37 -10.12
C ASP A 212 -9.68 -18.04 -9.93
N ILE A 213 -8.88 -17.91 -8.88
CA ILE A 213 -8.06 -16.71 -8.65
C ILE A 213 -7.02 -16.53 -9.75
N ILE A 214 -6.29 -17.59 -10.14
CA ILE A 214 -5.34 -17.51 -11.26
C ILE A 214 -6.06 -17.07 -12.53
N ARG A 215 -7.23 -17.66 -12.82
CA ARG A 215 -8.03 -17.30 -14.00
C ARG A 215 -8.43 -15.82 -13.99
N ILE A 216 -8.79 -15.25 -12.84
CA ILE A 216 -9.10 -13.82 -12.71
C ILE A 216 -7.88 -12.97 -13.08
N PHE A 217 -6.70 -13.30 -12.55
CA PHE A 217 -5.46 -12.58 -12.85
C PHE A 217 -5.03 -12.68 -14.33
N GLU A 218 -5.24 -13.84 -14.97
CA GLU A 218 -4.82 -14.10 -16.35
C GLU A 218 -5.77 -13.51 -17.39
N LYS A 219 -7.09 -13.56 -17.15
CA LYS A 219 -8.10 -13.16 -18.14
C LYS A 219 -8.43 -11.66 -18.13
N SER A 220 -8.12 -10.96 -17.05
CA SER A 220 -8.44 -9.54 -16.90
C SER A 220 -7.45 -8.69 -17.71
N ALA A 221 -7.96 -7.85 -18.60
CA ALA A 221 -7.18 -6.93 -19.40
C ALA A 221 -6.61 -5.80 -18.53
N THR A 222 -7.37 -5.29 -17.58
CA THR A 222 -6.98 -4.18 -16.70
C THR A 222 -6.72 -4.61 -15.26
N CYS A 223 -6.09 -3.75 -14.46
CA CYS A 223 -5.91 -3.95 -13.02
C CYS A 223 -7.23 -3.89 -12.27
N ASP A 224 -8.12 -2.96 -12.65
CA ASP A 224 -9.45 -2.80 -12.05
C ASP A 224 -10.31 -4.05 -12.26
N GLU A 225 -10.31 -4.65 -13.46
CA GLU A 225 -11.02 -5.90 -13.74
C GLU A 225 -10.57 -7.06 -12.83
N VAL A 226 -9.30 -7.12 -12.44
CA VAL A 226 -8.84 -8.12 -11.46
C VAL A 226 -9.48 -7.87 -10.10
N VAL A 227 -9.55 -6.61 -9.65
CA VAL A 227 -10.16 -6.29 -8.36
C VAL A 227 -11.66 -6.54 -8.37
N ASP A 228 -12.35 -6.21 -9.46
CA ASP A 228 -13.76 -6.51 -9.69
C ASP A 228 -14.03 -8.02 -9.67
N GLY A 229 -13.27 -8.79 -10.45
CA GLY A 229 -13.40 -10.25 -10.48
C GLY A 229 -13.10 -10.91 -9.13
N LEU A 230 -12.13 -10.40 -8.37
CA LEU A 230 -11.85 -10.84 -7.00
C LEU A 230 -12.98 -10.50 -6.04
N TYR A 231 -13.61 -9.33 -6.19
CA TYR A 231 -14.77 -8.94 -5.38
C TYR A 231 -15.94 -9.87 -5.61
N ASP A 232 -16.26 -10.17 -6.87
CA ASP A 232 -17.34 -11.08 -7.24
C ASP A 232 -17.04 -12.50 -6.73
N PHE A 233 -15.82 -12.99 -6.95
CA PHE A 233 -15.40 -14.30 -6.46
C PHE A 233 -15.51 -14.41 -4.94
N ILE A 234 -14.97 -13.45 -4.18
CA ILE A 234 -15.01 -13.48 -2.72
C ILE A 234 -16.45 -13.38 -2.23
N SER A 235 -17.26 -12.50 -2.82
CA SER A 235 -18.66 -12.35 -2.47
C SER A 235 -19.42 -13.66 -2.65
N MET A 236 -19.21 -14.38 -3.76
CA MET A 236 -19.86 -15.67 -4.00
C MET A 236 -19.29 -16.81 -3.15
N ALA A 237 -17.96 -16.90 -3.00
CA ALA A 237 -17.31 -18.03 -2.34
C ALA A 237 -17.40 -18.01 -0.80
N TYR A 238 -17.53 -16.81 -0.22
CA TYR A 238 -17.50 -16.61 1.23
C TYR A 238 -18.77 -16.00 1.82
N LEU A 239 -19.49 -15.17 1.08
CA LEU A 239 -20.57 -14.34 1.62
C LEU A 239 -21.96 -14.66 1.06
N ALA A 240 -22.04 -15.29 -0.12
CA ALA A 240 -23.27 -15.88 -0.61
C ALA A 240 -23.53 -17.16 0.19
N SER A 241 -24.18 -17.03 1.34
CA SER A 241 -24.83 -18.17 1.97
C SER A 241 -26.13 -18.50 1.21
N PRO A 242 -26.59 -19.77 1.22
CA PRO A 242 -28.01 -20.07 1.15
C PRO A 242 -28.81 -19.30 2.22
#